data_AF-A0A830BXI6-F1
#
_entry.id   AF-A0A830BXI6-F1
#
_cell.length_a   1.000
_cell.length_b   1.000
_cell.length_c   1.000
_cell.angle_alpha   90.00
_cell.angle_beta   90.00
_cell.angle_gamma   90.00
#
_symmetry.space_group_name_H-M   'P 1'
#
loop_
_entity.id
_entity.type
_entity.pdbx_description
1 polymer ?
#
loop_
_entity_poly.entity_id
_entity_poly.type
_entity_poly.pdbx_seq_one_letter_code
_entity_poly.pdbx_strand_id
1 'polypeptide(L)' 'IFRYGGKWICGLCVEAVKDENLRFQKLISPDKAMAQHLSFCSKFWALGPPQDPIMHLIRAMRRLLSRSLESPKCLRSMLT' A
#
# COMPACT_ATOMS: atom_id res chain seq x y z
N ILE A 1 -9.07 10.74 -6.38
CA ILE A 1 -7.73 10.70 -7.02
C ILE A 1 -6.96 11.90 -6.49
N PHE A 2 -5.77 11.70 -5.93
CA PHE A 2 -4.94 12.77 -5.34
C PHE A 2 -3.93 13.30 -6.36
N ARG A 3 -3.57 14.58 -6.25
CA ARG A 3 -2.59 15.22 -7.13
C ARG A 3 -1.30 15.50 -6.37
N TYR A 4 -0.20 14.91 -6.82
CA TYR A 4 1.12 15.07 -6.22
C TYR A 4 2.15 15.41 -7.30
N GLY A 5 2.82 16.56 -7.19
CA GLY A 5 3.78 17.01 -8.22
C GLY A 5 3.21 17.06 -9.65
N GLY A 6 1.90 17.32 -9.80
CA GLY A 6 1.19 17.32 -11.08
C GLY A 6 0.76 15.95 -11.62
N LYS A 7 1.08 14.84 -10.92
CA LYS A 7 0.67 13.48 -11.28
C LYS A 7 -0.54 13.01 -10.47
N TRP A 8 -1.38 12.19 -11.08
CA TRP A 8 -2.55 11.58 -10.44
C TRP A 8 -2.19 10.28 -9.74
N ILE A 9 -2.62 10.14 -8.49
CA ILE A 9 -2.28 9.00 -7.63
C ILE A 9 -3.55 8.46 -6.94
N CYS A 10 -3.64 7.14 -6.79
CA CYS A 10 -4.77 6.51 -6.11
C CYS A 10 -4.66 6.68 -4.58
N GLY A 11 -5.80 6.57 -3.87
CA GLY A 11 -5.83 6.75 -2.41
C GLY A 11 -4.92 5.78 -1.65
N LEU A 12 -4.79 4.53 -2.13
CA LEU A 12 -3.95 3.51 -1.51
C LEU A 12 -2.45 3.83 -1.61
N CYS A 13 -2.00 4.37 -2.74
CA CYS A 13 -0.60 4.79 -2.91
C CYS A 13 -0.24 5.96 -1.97
N VAL A 14 -1.19 6.86 -1.68
CA VAL A 14 -0.96 7.94 -0.71
C VAL A 14 -0.76 7.38 0.69
N GLU A 15 -1.60 6.44 1.12
CA GLU A 15 -1.47 5.81 2.44
C GLU A 15 -0.22 4.93 2.53
N ALA A 16 0.16 4.23 1.46
CA ALA A 16 1.39 3.44 1.42
C ALA A 16 2.65 4.31 1.61
N VAL A 17 2.75 5.45 0.91
CA VAL A 17 3.88 6.38 1.06
C VAL A 17 3.94 6.98 2.46
N LYS A 18 2.80 7.25 3.08
CA LYS A 18 2.74 7.71 4.48
C LYS A 18 3.22 6.63 5.45
N ASP A 19 2.74 5.39 5.33
CA ASP A 19 3.16 4.27 6.19
C ASP A 19 4.65 3.97 6.04
N GLU A 20 5.16 3.97 4.80
CA GLU A 20 6.59 3.79 4.52
C GLU A 20 7.44 4.87 5.22
N ASN A 21 7.07 6.15 5.10
CA ASN A 21 7.77 7.24 5.77
C ASN A 21 7.75 7.10 7.31
N LEU A 22 6.62 6.69 7.88
CA LEU A 22 6.50 6.45 9.33
C LEU A 22 7.34 5.26 9.80
N ARG A 23 7.33 4.15 9.04
CA ARG A 23 8.05 2.92 9.42
C ARG A 23 9.56 3.04 9.30
N PHE A 24 10.06 3.79 8.32
CA PHE A 24 11.50 3.85 8.10
C PHE A 24 12.22 4.87 8.98
N GLN A 25 11.53 5.73 9.76
CA GLN A 25 12.09 6.89 10.49
C GLN A 25 13.08 7.73 9.65
N LYS A 26 13.06 7.54 8.34
CA LYS A 26 14.11 7.98 7.44
C LYS A 26 13.63 9.30 6.88
N LEU A 27 14.47 10.32 7.05
CA LEU A 27 14.35 11.70 6.55
C LEU A 27 14.32 11.78 5.00
N ILE A 28 13.59 10.88 4.35
CA ILE A 28 13.39 10.94 2.92
C ILE A 28 12.28 11.96 2.69
N SER A 29 12.50 12.92 1.80
CA SER A 29 11.44 13.86 1.46
C SER A 29 10.22 13.09 0.92
N PRO A 30 9.00 13.53 1.23
CA PRO A 30 7.78 12.88 0.71
C PRO A 30 7.80 12.77 -0.82
N ASP A 31 8.46 13.70 -1.52
CA ASP A 31 8.66 13.64 -2.97
C ASP A 31 9.49 12.44 -3.42
N LYS A 32 10.56 12.13 -2.69
CA LYS A 32 11.47 11.03 -3.04
C LYS A 32 10.88 9.68 -2.66
N ALA A 33 10.18 9.59 -1.53
CA ALA A 33 9.39 8.40 -1.18
C ALA A 33 8.31 8.14 -2.25
N MET A 34 7.62 9.19 -2.69
CA MET A 34 6.63 9.10 -3.76
C MET A 34 7.24 8.64 -5.09
N ALA A 35 8.38 9.21 -5.50
CA ALA A 35 9.05 8.82 -6.74
C ALA A 35 9.45 7.33 -6.75
N GLN A 36 9.94 6.83 -5.62
CA GLN A 36 10.26 5.40 -5.46
C GLN A 36 9.00 4.53 -5.53
N HIS A 37 7.93 4.92 -4.86
CA HIS A 37 6.65 4.22 -4.89
C HIS A 37 6.04 4.18 -6.30
N LEU A 38 6.08 5.29 -7.04
CA LEU A 38 5.61 5.35 -8.43
C LEU A 38 6.44 4.47 -9.37
N SER A 39 7.76 4.44 -9.19
CA SER A 39 8.65 3.52 -9.93
C SER A 39 8.31 2.06 -9.63
N PHE A 40 8.05 1.73 -8.35
CA PHE A 40 7.61 0.40 -7.95
C PHE A 40 6.28 0.03 -8.61
N CYS A 41 5.27 0.89 -8.52
CA CYS A 41 3.98 0.67 -9.15
C CYS A 41 4.16 0.45 -10.66
N SER A 42 4.89 1.31 -11.37
CA SER A 42 5.11 1.17 -12.81
C SER A 42 5.69 -0.21 -13.18
N LYS A 43 6.65 -0.71 -12.40
CA LYS A 43 7.22 -2.05 -12.61
C LYS A 43 6.20 -3.15 -12.32
N PHE A 44 5.42 -2.98 -11.25
CA PHE A 44 4.35 -3.93 -10.88
C PHE A 44 3.27 -4.01 -11.96
N TRP A 45 2.79 -2.89 -12.49
CA TRP A 45 1.81 -2.86 -13.57
C TRP A 45 2.35 -3.47 -14.87
N ALA A 46 3.65 -3.31 -15.16
CA ALA A 46 4.28 -3.90 -16.34
C ALA A 46 4.35 -5.44 -16.32
N LEU A 47 4.28 -6.07 -15.14
CA LEU A 47 4.22 -7.53 -15.00
C LEU A 47 2.85 -8.11 -15.40
N GLY A 48 1.84 -7.26 -15.58
CA GLY A 48 0.47 -7.67 -15.85
C GLY A 48 -0.23 -8.26 -14.62
N PRO A 49 -1.55 -8.49 -14.70
CA PRO A 49 -2.27 -9.16 -13.64
C PRO A 49 -1.79 -10.61 -13.48
N PRO A 50 -1.91 -11.21 -12.27
CA PRO A 50 -1.67 -12.63 -12.08
C PRO A 50 -2.56 -13.46 -13.02
N GLN A 51 -2.15 -14.69 -13.34
CA GLN A 51 -2.98 -15.60 -14.16
C GLN A 51 -4.38 -15.85 -13.56
N ASP A 52 -4.49 -15.83 -12.22
CA ASP A 52 -5.76 -15.95 -11.50
C ASP A 52 -5.93 -14.81 -10.46
N PRO A 53 -6.33 -13.61 -10.90
CA PRO A 53 -6.42 -12.43 -10.02
C PRO A 53 -7.38 -12.64 -8.84
N ILE A 54 -8.46 -13.41 -9.04
CA ILE A 54 -9.48 -13.66 -8.03
C ILE A 54 -8.92 -14.54 -6.92
N MET A 55 -8.26 -15.65 -7.25
CA MET A 55 -7.64 -16.53 -6.25
C MET A 55 -6.54 -15.82 -5.47
N HIS A 56 -5.72 -15.00 -6.16
CA HIS A 56 -4.69 -14.19 -5.51
C HIS A 56 -5.30 -13.20 -4.52
N LEU A 57 -6.40 -12.54 -4.89
CA LEU A 57 -7.12 -11.62 -4.00
C LEU A 57 -7.71 -12.36 -2.79
N ILE A 58 -8.39 -13.49 -2.99
CA ILE A 58 -8.96 -14.30 -1.91
C ILE A 58 -7.87 -14.71 -0.92
N ARG A 59 -6.71 -15.17 -1.42
CA ARG A 59 -5.57 -15.56 -0.57
C ARG A 59 -4.98 -14.38 0.18
N ALA A 60 -4.88 -13.20 -0.44
CA ALA A 60 -4.40 -11.98 0.21
C ALA A 60 -5.36 -11.53 1.33
N MET A 61 -6.66 -11.47 1.03
CA MET A 61 -7.70 -11.08 2.00
C MET A 61 -7.75 -12.05 3.19
N ARG A 62 -7.68 -13.36 2.95
CA ARG A 62 -7.60 -14.37 4.01
C ARG A 62 -6.41 -14.11 4.94
N ARG A 63 -5.22 -13.86 4.37
CA ARG A 63 -4.01 -13.56 5.17
C ARG A 63 -4.16 -12.28 5.99
N LEU A 64 -4.76 -11.22 5.44
CA LEU A 64 -5.01 -9.98 6.16
C LEU A 64 -5.96 -10.19 7.34
N LEU A 65 -7.07 -10.90 7.11
CA LEU A 65 -8.05 -11.24 8.14
C LEU A 65 -7.42 -12.09 9.26
N SER A 66 -6.67 -13.14 8.91
CA SER A 66 -5.98 -13.99 9.90
C SER A 66 -5.04 -13.17 10.78
N ARG A 67 -4.19 -12.31 10.20
CA ARG A 67 -3.27 -11.45 10.97
C ARG A 67 -4.01 -10.46 11.88
N SER A 68 -5.18 -9.99 11.46
CA SER A 68 -6.01 -9.09 12.25
C SER A 68 -6.63 -9.79 13.47
N LEU A 69 -6.96 -11.07 13.35
CA LEU A 69 -7.54 -11.87 14.44
C LEU A 69 -6.47 -12.35 15.42
N GLU A 70 -5.26 -12.63 14.92
CA GLU A 70 -4.11 -13.06 15.74
C GLU A 70 -3.46 -11.92 16.55
N SER A 71 -3.75 -10.64 16.22
CA SER A 71 -3.20 -9.48 16.93
C SER A 71 -4.29 -8.74 17.74
N PRO A 72 -4.27 -8.77 19.09
CA PRO A 72 -5.22 -8.03 19.94
C PRO A 72 -5.24 -6.52 19.69
N LYS A 73 -4.20 -5.98 19.04
CA LYS A 73 -4.02 -4.55 18.77
C LYS A 73 -4.78 -4.05 17.55
N CYS A 74 -5.17 -4.94 16.61
CA CYS A 74 -5.77 -4.53 15.34
C CYS A 74 -7.29 -4.25 15.44
N LEU A 75 -8.00 -4.99 16.31
CA LEU A 75 -9.44 -4.83 16.52
C LEU A 75 -9.83 -3.45 17.09
N ARG A 76 -8.91 -2.76 17.79
CA ARG A 76 -9.17 -1.42 18.35
C ARG A 76 -9.10 -0.29 17.32
N SER A 77 -8.42 -0.48 16.19
CA SER A 77 -8.26 0.55 15.16
C SER A 77 -9.34 0.53 14.07
N MET A 78 -10.10 -0.57 13.93
CA MET A 78 -11.19 -0.67 12.95
C MET A 78 -12.55 -0.21 13.52
N LEU A 79 -12.65 0.06 14.82
CA LEU A 79 -13.86 0.48 15.51
C LEU A 79 -13.90 1.98 15.85
N THR A 80 -12.95 2.75 15.33
CA THR A 80 -12.85 4.22 15.43
C THR A 80 -12.73 4.82 14.05
#